data_AF-A0A1A8PH55-F1
#
_entry.id   AF-A0A1A8PH55-F1
#
_cell.length_a   1.000
_cell.length_b   1.000
_cell.length_c   1.000
_cell.angle_alpha   90.00
_cell.angle_beta   90.00
_cell.angle_gamma   90.00
#
_symmetry.space_group_name_H-M   'P 1'
#
loop_
_entity.id
_entity.type
_entity.pdbx_description
1 polymer ?
#
loop_
_entity_poly.entity_id
_entity_poly.type
_entity_poly.pdbx_seq_one_letter_code
_entity_poly.pdbx_strand_id
1 'polypeptide(L)' 'SGSSPAHVKRGKKPSPSSSQSYEELQNQRVLANVRERQRTQSLNEAFASLRKIIPTLPSDKLSKIQTLKLA' A
#
# COMPACT_ATOMS: atom_id res chain seq x y z
N SER A 1 -20.11 -51.54 29.97
CA SER A 1 -19.03 -50.55 30.19
C SER A 1 -19.06 -49.55 29.05
N GLY A 2 -19.79 -48.45 29.23
CA GLY A 2 -19.88 -47.37 28.24
C GLY A 2 -18.87 -46.27 28.55
N SER A 3 -18.35 -45.63 27.50
CA SER A 3 -17.90 -44.24 27.52
C SER A 3 -17.76 -43.74 26.10
N SER A 4 -18.73 -42.92 25.67
CA SER A 4 -18.68 -42.10 24.47
C SER A 4 -17.76 -40.89 24.69
N PRO A 5 -17.03 -40.40 23.67
CA PRO A 5 -16.17 -39.24 23.84
C PRO A 5 -17.01 -37.96 23.96
N ALA A 6 -16.64 -37.13 24.95
CA ALA A 6 -17.29 -35.89 25.29
C ALA A 6 -17.19 -34.84 24.16
N HIS A 7 -18.30 -34.18 23.90
CA HIS A 7 -18.42 -33.05 22.98
C HIS A 7 -17.63 -31.85 23.52
N VAL A 8 -16.49 -31.52 22.91
CA VAL A 8 -15.74 -30.29 23.22
C VAL A 8 -16.60 -29.09 22.78
N LYS A 9 -17.12 -28.33 23.74
CA LYS A 9 -17.86 -27.10 23.48
C LYS A 9 -16.90 -26.06 22.89
N ARG A 10 -17.04 -25.81 21.59
CA ARG A 10 -16.36 -24.73 20.86
C ARG A 10 -16.74 -23.39 21.51
N GLY A 11 -15.80 -22.80 22.23
CA GLY A 11 -15.94 -21.46 22.81
C GLY A 11 -16.34 -20.46 21.72
N LYS A 12 -17.45 -19.76 21.94
CA LYS A 12 -17.96 -18.72 21.06
C LYS A 12 -16.96 -17.56 21.12
N LYS A 13 -16.09 -17.42 20.11
CA LYS A 13 -15.25 -16.23 19.97
C LYS A 13 -16.18 -15.01 19.94
N PRO A 14 -15.88 -13.92 20.68
CA PRO A 14 -16.67 -12.70 20.58
C PRO A 14 -16.58 -12.24 19.12
N SER A 15 -17.72 -12.19 18.44
CA SER A 15 -17.80 -11.58 17.12
C SER A 15 -17.40 -10.11 17.29
N PRO A 16 -16.37 -9.62 16.59
CA PRO A 16 -16.05 -8.20 16.63
C PRO A 16 -17.29 -7.43 16.20
N SER A 17 -17.65 -6.38 16.94
CA SER A 17 -18.76 -5.54 16.54
C SER A 17 -18.48 -5.06 15.11
N SER A 18 -19.44 -5.20 14.21
CA SER A 18 -19.26 -4.91 12.78
C SER A 18 -18.76 -3.49 12.52
N SER A 19 -19.09 -2.55 13.42
CA SER A 19 -18.60 -1.18 13.43
C SER A 19 -17.11 -1.05 13.71
N GLN A 20 -16.56 -1.78 14.70
CA GLN A 20 -15.11 -1.77 14.99
C GLN A 20 -14.30 -2.37 13.84
N SER A 21 -14.81 -3.42 13.20
CA SER A 21 -14.19 -4.03 12.02
C SER A 21 -14.09 -3.05 10.83
N TYR A 22 -15.10 -2.18 10.66
CA TYR A 22 -15.10 -1.19 9.59
C TYR A 22 -14.04 -0.09 9.78
N GLU A 23 -13.90 0.44 10.99
CA GLU A 23 -12.84 1.42 11.30
C GLU A 23 -11.44 0.83 11.11
N GLU A 24 -11.24 -0.42 11.53
CA GLU A 24 -9.98 -1.14 11.33
C GLU A 24 -9.65 -1.33 9.85
N LEU A 25 -10.65 -1.70 9.03
CA LEU A 25 -10.54 -1.77 7.58
C LEU A 25 -10.19 -0.41 6.96
N GLN A 26 -10.80 0.68 7.42
CA GLN A 26 -10.47 2.02 6.94
C GLN A 26 -9.04 2.42 7.31
N ASN A 27 -8.61 2.15 8.53
CA ASN A 27 -7.25 2.40 8.98
C ASN A 27 -6.22 1.62 8.14
N GLN A 28 -6.49 0.34 7.87
CA GLN A 28 -5.64 -0.46 6.97
C GLN A 28 -5.56 0.13 5.56
N ARG A 29 -6.68 0.61 5.00
CA ARG A 29 -6.71 1.28 3.69
C ARG A 29 -5.89 2.57 3.70
N VAL A 30 -6.02 3.40 4.74
CA VAL A 30 -5.25 4.63 4.87
C VAL A 30 -3.75 4.32 4.93
N LEU A 31 -3.33 3.35 5.73
CA LEU A 31 -1.93 2.93 5.84
C LEU A 31 -1.39 2.38 4.51
N ALA A 32 -2.18 1.58 3.79
CA ALA A 32 -1.83 1.09 2.46
C ALA A 32 -1.64 2.24 1.46
N ASN A 33 -2.54 3.22 1.46
CA ASN A 33 -2.46 4.40 0.60
C ASN A 33 -1.23 5.26 0.90
N VAL A 34 -0.89 5.45 2.18
CA VAL A 34 0.33 6.18 2.59
C VAL A 34 1.56 5.46 2.05
N ARG A 35 1.63 4.14 2.20
CA ARG A 35 2.75 3.34 1.70
C ARG A 35 2.90 3.45 0.18
N GLU A 36 1.82 3.34 -0.58
CA GLU A 36 1.91 3.44 -2.05
C GLU A 36 2.26 4.87 -2.50
N ARG A 37 1.79 5.89 -1.79
CA ARG A 37 2.21 7.28 -2.02
C ARG A 37 3.71 7.43 -1.84
N GLN A 38 4.27 6.91 -0.74
CA GLN A 38 5.72 6.96 -0.48
C GLN A 38 6.51 6.21 -1.56
N ARG A 39 6.04 5.02 -1.97
CA ARG A 39 6.65 4.24 -3.06
C ARG A 39 6.69 5.04 -4.38
N THR A 40 5.57 5.66 -4.73
CA THR A 40 5.44 6.47 -5.95
C THR A 40 6.26 7.75 -5.87
N GLN A 41 6.37 8.36 -4.68
CA GLN A 41 7.21 9.52 -4.45
C GLN A 41 8.68 9.20 -4.72
N SER A 42 9.20 8.11 -4.14
CA SER A 42 10.57 7.65 -4.38
C SER A 42 10.84 7.39 -5.87
N LEU A 43 9.89 6.80 -6.60
CA LEU A 43 9.98 6.63 -8.05
C LEU A 43 10.06 7.98 -8.77
N ASN A 44 9.25 8.96 -8.38
CA ASN A 44 9.25 10.29 -9.00
C ASN A 44 10.56 11.06 -8.70
N GLU A 45 11.14 10.88 -7.51
CA GLU A 45 12.46 11.43 -7.15
C GLU A 45 13.58 10.82 -7.99
N ALA A 46 13.54 9.51 -8.26
CA ALA A 46 14.46 8.86 -9.20
C ALA A 46 14.30 9.43 -10.63
N PHE A 47 13.06 9.62 -11.11
CA PHE A 47 12.81 10.28 -12.39
C PHE A 47 13.32 11.73 -12.42
N ALA A 48 13.18 12.48 -11.34
CA ALA A 48 13.71 13.84 -11.23
C ALA A 48 15.24 13.85 -11.29
N SER A 49 15.89 12.89 -10.63
CA SER A 49 17.34 12.72 -10.68
C SER A 49 17.82 12.35 -12.08
N LEU A 50 17.09 11.46 -12.78
CA LEU A 50 17.37 11.11 -14.17
C LEU A 50 17.27 12.32 -15.12
N ARG A 51 16.27 13.19 -14.93
CA ARG A 51 16.16 14.42 -15.75
C ARG A 51 17.38 15.34 -15.63
N LYS A 52 18.06 15.37 -14.48
CA LYS A 52 19.20 16.26 -14.25
C LYS A 52 20.42 15.92 -15.11
N ILE A 53 20.54 14.68 -15.57
CA ILE A 53 21.67 14.26 -16.42
C ILE A 53 21.37 14.46 -17.92
N ILE A 54 20.10 14.68 -18.29
CA ILE A 54 19.70 14.88 -19.69
C ILE A 54 19.98 16.34 -20.07
N PRO A 55 20.81 16.60 -21.10
CA PRO A 55 21.10 17.96 -21.53
C PRO A 55 19.83 18.63 -22.08
N THR A 56 19.35 19.65 -21.37
CA THR A 56 18.12 20.41 -21.67
C THR A 56 18.26 21.88 -21.31
N LEU A 57 17.36 22.73 -21.81
CA LEU A 57 17.27 24.11 -21.36
C LEU A 57 16.57 24.19 -19.99
N PRO A 58 16.86 25.21 -19.16
CA PRO A 58 16.25 25.34 -17.82
C PRO A 58 14.70 25.41 -17.82
N SER A 59 14.11 25.79 -18.95
CA SER A 59 12.65 25.89 -19.15
C SER A 59 12.00 24.57 -19.56
N ASP A 60 12.79 23.55 -19.94
CA ASP A 60 12.24 22.35 -20.53
C ASP A 60 11.52 21.49 -19.48
N LYS A 61 10.27 21.14 -19.76
CA LYS A 61 9.49 20.21 -18.94
C LYS A 61 9.41 18.86 -19.63
N LEU A 62 10.24 17.91 -19.20
CA LEU A 62 10.24 16.56 -19.72
C LEU A 62 9.21 15.66 -19.02
N SER A 63 8.28 15.09 -19.80
CA SER A 63 7.39 14.02 -19.33
C SER A 63 8.17 12.75 -18.98
N LYS A 64 7.55 11.80 -18.26
CA LYS A 64 8.19 10.51 -17.93
C LYS A 64 8.66 9.76 -19.17
N ILE A 65 7.83 9.69 -20.20
CA ILE A 65 8.20 8.99 -21.45
C ILE A 65 9.33 9.69 -22.19
N GLN A 66 9.34 11.03 -22.24
CA GLN A 66 10.45 11.78 -22.86
C GLN A 66 11.75 11.57 -22.07
N THR A 67 11.67 11.60 -20.74
CA THR A 67 12.83 11.35 -19.87
C THR A 67 13.45 9.97 -20.18
N LEU A 68 12.63 8.92 -20.33
CA LEU A 68 13.13 7.59 -20.66
C LEU A 68 13.70 7.47 -22.08
N LYS A 69 13.18 8.25 -23.04
CA LYS A 69 13.66 8.22 -24.42
C LYS A 69 14.99 8.96 -24.64
N LEU A 70 15.31 9.89 -23.74
CA LEU A 70 16.46 10.81 -23.86
C LEU A 70 17.61 10.48 -22.89
N ALA A 71 17.36 9.60 -21.93
CA ALA A 71 18.35 9.12 -20.96
C ALA A 71 19.33 8.11 -21.56
#